data_AF-A0A0W8E5N4-F1
#
_entry.id   AF-A0A0W8E5N4-F1
#
_cell.length_a   1.000
_cell.length_b   1.000
_cell.length_c   1.000
_cell.angle_alpha   90.00
_cell.angle_beta   90.00
_cell.angle_gamma   90.00
#
_symmetry.space_group_name_H-M   'P 1'
#
loop_
_entity.id
_entity.type
_entity.pdbx_description
1 polymer ?
#
loop_
_entity_poly.entity_id
_entity_poly.type
_entity_poly.pdbx_seq_one_letter_code
_entity_poly.pdbx_strand_id
1 'polypeptide(L)'
;MEDNSRDSNHRRYPGKNRIILIVALLAVGLAAGTALGVVKASENPSFCTVCHIMKPYYQSWDDSCMLAHAHAEEGLTCHECHDESLGAKAREGFKYVTGDYEEPLQPLDFPREDCLECHSDFDEVIASTDHGGGENPHDSPHWKDMDCTMCHSMHGQSQVYCTQCHDFEWAKNLDENWND
;
A
#
# COMPACT_ATOMS: atom_id res chain seq x y z
N MET A 1 -62.78 -32.58 44.76
CA MET A 1 -61.59 -33.18 44.12
C MET A 1 -61.57 -32.69 42.68
N GLU A 2 -60.87 -31.58 42.46
CA GLU A 2 -59.61 -31.51 41.65
C GLU A 2 -59.97 -31.18 40.19
N ASP A 3 -60.05 -29.88 39.87
CA ASP A 3 -58.98 -29.10 39.22
C ASP A 3 -58.39 -29.79 37.98
N ASN A 4 -58.65 -29.20 36.81
CA ASN A 4 -57.72 -29.29 35.71
C ASN A 4 -57.79 -28.01 34.87
N SER A 5 -57.21 -26.94 35.41
CA SER A 5 -56.84 -25.77 34.62
C SER A 5 -55.91 -26.21 33.48
N ARG A 6 -56.41 -26.16 32.24
CA ARG A 6 -55.58 -26.31 31.04
C ARG A 6 -54.89 -24.98 30.81
N ASP A 7 -53.70 -24.84 31.37
CA ASP A 7 -52.79 -23.74 31.09
C ASP A 7 -52.33 -23.85 29.62
N SER A 8 -53.01 -23.12 28.74
CA SER A 8 -52.65 -23.03 27.33
C SER A 8 -51.41 -22.15 27.20
N ASN A 9 -50.24 -22.79 27.22
CA ASN A 9 -48.96 -22.16 26.96
C ASN A 9 -48.90 -21.67 25.49
N HIS A 10 -49.47 -20.50 25.23
CA HIS A 10 -49.42 -19.83 23.94
C HIS A 10 -47.97 -19.34 23.74
N ARG A 11 -47.14 -20.21 23.13
CA ARG A 11 -45.85 -19.78 22.56
C ARG A 11 -46.13 -18.67 21.57
N ARG A 12 -45.89 -17.43 22.01
CA ARG A 12 -46.10 -16.22 21.21
C ARG A 12 -44.99 -16.17 20.17
N TYR A 13 -45.20 -16.85 19.04
CA TYR A 13 -44.28 -16.79 17.91
C TYR A 13 -44.04 -15.32 17.53
N PRO A 14 -42.79 -14.90 17.33
CA PRO A 14 -42.51 -13.54 16.91
C PRO A 14 -43.27 -13.28 15.61
N GLY A 15 -44.08 -12.22 15.58
CA GLY A 15 -44.84 -11.86 14.38
C GLY A 15 -43.90 -11.71 13.19
N LYS A 16 -44.38 -11.99 11.96
CA LYS A 16 -43.58 -12.00 10.71
C LYS A 16 -42.62 -10.79 10.60
N ASN A 17 -43.05 -9.61 11.04
CA ASN A 17 -42.24 -8.39 11.04
C ASN A 17 -41.02 -8.46 11.98
N ARG A 18 -41.14 -9.11 13.15
CA ARG A 18 -40.01 -9.35 14.07
C ARG A 18 -39.00 -10.32 13.46
N ILE A 19 -39.46 -11.34 12.75
CA ILE A 19 -38.56 -12.27 12.06
C ILE A 19 -37.80 -11.56 10.95
N ILE A 20 -38.48 -10.75 10.13
CA ILE A 20 -37.85 -9.93 9.07
C ILE A 20 -36.81 -8.98 9.67
N LEU A 21 -37.13 -8.29 10.76
CA LEU A 21 -36.19 -7.39 11.44
C LEU A 21 -34.95 -8.13 11.97
N ILE A 22 -35.13 -9.30 12.59
CA ILE A 22 -34.01 -10.10 13.08
C ILE A 22 -33.11 -10.55 11.93
N VAL A 23 -33.70 -11.04 10.83
CA VAL A 23 -32.94 -11.46 9.64
C VAL A 23 -32.20 -10.30 9.01
N ALA A 24 -32.83 -9.12 8.88
CA ALA A 24 -32.19 -7.92 8.36
C ALA A 24 -31.01 -7.48 9.24
N LEU A 25 -31.18 -7.48 10.56
CA LEU A 25 -30.11 -7.12 11.50
C LEU A 25 -28.95 -8.12 11.45
N LEU A 26 -29.23 -9.43 11.35
CA LEU A 26 -28.20 -10.45 11.19
C LEU A 26 -27.45 -10.28 9.86
N ALA A 27 -28.15 -9.98 8.77
CA ALA A 27 -27.53 -9.73 7.47
C ALA A 27 -26.62 -8.49 7.50
N VAL A 28 -27.07 -7.39 8.11
CA VAL A 28 -26.27 -6.17 8.29
C VAL A 28 -25.06 -6.44 9.20
N GLY A 29 -25.25 -7.15 10.31
CA GLY A 29 -24.18 -7.51 11.22
C GLY A 29 -23.11 -8.37 10.55
N LEU A 30 -23.53 -9.36 9.76
CA LEU A 30 -22.62 -10.19 8.97
C LEU A 30 -21.85 -9.35 7.94
N ALA A 31 -22.55 -8.51 7.17
CA ALA A 31 -21.95 -7.66 6.15
C ALA A 31 -20.91 -6.69 6.75
N ALA A 32 -21.26 -6.03 7.86
CA ALA A 32 -20.36 -5.14 8.58
C ALA A 32 -19.14 -5.89 9.13
N GLY A 33 -19.36 -7.07 9.73
CA GLY A 33 -18.28 -7.92 10.22
C GLY A 33 -17.33 -8.36 9.11
N THR A 34 -17.85 -8.75 7.95
CA THR A 34 -17.02 -9.11 6.79
C THR A 34 -16.25 -7.92 6.23
N ALA A 35 -16.87 -6.75 6.14
CA ALA A 35 -16.22 -5.54 5.63
C ALA A 35 -15.05 -5.14 6.53
N LEU A 36 -15.25 -5.12 7.85
CA LEU A 36 -14.18 -4.85 8.82
C LEU A 36 -13.07 -5.90 8.76
N GLY A 37 -13.42 -7.18 8.58
CA GLY A 37 -12.44 -8.25 8.42
C GLY A 37 -11.56 -8.08 7.19
N VAL A 38 -12.15 -7.68 6.05
CA VAL A 38 -11.40 -7.40 4.82
C VAL A 38 -10.49 -6.19 4.98
N VAL A 39 -10.99 -5.10 5.57
CA VAL A 39 -10.17 -3.91 5.84
C VAL A 39 -8.99 -4.26 6.73
N LYS A 40 -9.21 -5.01 7.81
CA LYS A 40 -8.13 -5.41 8.71
C LYS A 40 -7.13 -6.37 8.05
N ALA A 41 -7.62 -7.28 7.20
CA ALA A 41 -6.75 -8.19 6.45
C ALA A 41 -5.89 -7.43 5.42
N SER A 42 -6.43 -6.36 4.82
CA SER A 42 -5.72 -5.57 3.82
C SER A 42 -4.49 -4.84 4.36
N GLU A 43 -4.38 -4.64 5.68
CA GLU A 43 -3.18 -4.09 6.31
C GLU A 43 -1.95 -5.00 6.20
N ASN A 44 -2.14 -6.30 5.92
CA ASN A 44 -1.03 -7.22 5.73
C ASN A 44 -0.59 -7.22 4.26
N PRO A 45 0.71 -6.98 3.93
CA PRO A 45 1.21 -6.96 2.55
C PRO A 45 0.84 -8.19 1.71
N SER A 46 0.79 -9.38 2.31
CA SER A 46 0.43 -10.62 1.60
C SER A 46 -1.01 -10.62 1.08
N PHE A 47 -1.91 -9.82 1.68
CA PHE A 47 -3.28 -9.68 1.19
C PHE A 47 -3.32 -9.11 -0.23
N CYS A 48 -2.41 -8.20 -0.58
CA CYS A 48 -2.37 -7.59 -1.90
C CYS A 48 -2.21 -8.64 -3.01
N THR A 49 -1.54 -9.77 -2.72
CA THR A 49 -1.35 -10.89 -3.66
C THR A 49 -2.64 -11.62 -4.06
N VAL A 50 -3.74 -11.39 -3.33
CA VAL A 50 -5.09 -11.86 -3.73
C VAL A 50 -5.47 -11.28 -5.09
N CYS A 51 -5.10 -10.03 -5.34
CA CYS A 51 -5.09 -9.45 -6.67
C CYS A 51 -3.78 -9.92 -7.35
N HIS A 52 -3.87 -10.84 -8.31
CA HIS A 52 -2.68 -11.39 -8.96
C HIS A 52 -1.75 -10.32 -9.59
N ILE A 53 -2.30 -9.17 -9.97
CA ILE A 53 -1.60 -8.03 -10.58
C ILE A 53 -0.64 -7.35 -9.60
N MET A 54 -0.86 -7.51 -8.29
CA MET A 54 0.01 -6.98 -7.24
C MET A 54 1.17 -7.91 -6.89
N LYS A 55 1.18 -9.16 -7.36
CA LYS A 55 2.24 -10.13 -7.05
C LYS A 55 3.66 -9.65 -7.36
N PRO A 56 3.97 -9.07 -8.54
CA PRO A 56 5.33 -8.59 -8.80
C PRO A 56 5.76 -7.49 -7.81
N TYR A 57 4.85 -6.59 -7.43
CA TYR A 57 5.12 -5.53 -6.46
C TYR A 57 5.35 -6.10 -5.06
N TYR A 58 4.53 -7.05 -4.62
CA TYR A 58 4.76 -7.79 -3.37
C TYR A 58 6.13 -8.47 -3.37
N GLN A 59 6.51 -9.13 -4.46
CA GLN A 59 7.81 -9.82 -4.56
C GLN A 59 8.98 -8.84 -4.49
N SER A 60 8.88 -7.68 -5.17
CA SER A 60 9.92 -6.65 -5.08
C SER A 60 10.08 -6.07 -3.67
N TRP A 61 9.03 -6.10 -2.84
CA TRP A 61 9.08 -5.70 -1.44
C TRP A 61 9.55 -6.84 -0.52
N ASP A 62 9.05 -8.06 -0.73
CA ASP A 62 9.28 -9.21 0.17
C ASP A 62 10.70 -9.78 0.08
N ASP A 63 11.24 -9.91 -1.14
CA ASP A 63 12.52 -10.58 -1.40
C ASP A 63 13.09 -10.14 -2.75
N SER A 64 13.80 -9.01 -2.78
CA SER A 64 14.49 -8.51 -3.98
C SER A 64 15.63 -7.54 -3.66
N CYS A 65 16.40 -7.13 -4.66
CA CYS A 65 17.38 -6.05 -4.50
C CYS A 65 16.78 -4.63 -4.62
N MET A 66 15.49 -4.51 -4.92
CA MET A 66 14.86 -3.21 -5.19
C MET A 66 14.68 -2.40 -3.91
N LEU A 67 14.54 -1.08 -4.03
CA LEU A 67 14.45 -0.19 -2.87
C LEU A 67 13.26 -0.50 -1.93
N ALA A 68 12.16 -1.06 -2.45
CA ALA A 68 11.05 -1.52 -1.62
C ALA A 68 11.46 -2.62 -0.64
N HIS A 69 12.42 -3.49 -0.98
CA HIS A 69 12.91 -4.52 -0.07
C HIS A 69 13.69 -3.92 1.10
N ALA A 70 14.52 -2.92 0.85
CA ALA A 70 15.21 -2.19 1.93
C ALA A 70 14.20 -1.59 2.93
N HIS A 71 13.05 -1.11 2.47
CA HIS A 71 11.98 -0.63 3.35
C HIS A 71 11.27 -1.77 4.10
N ALA A 72 11.12 -2.93 3.46
CA ALA A 72 10.58 -4.14 4.11
C ALA A 72 11.49 -4.64 5.24
N GLU A 73 12.82 -4.56 5.06
CA GLU A 73 13.81 -4.92 6.08
C GLU A 73 13.71 -4.01 7.33
N GLU A 74 13.33 -2.75 7.14
CA GLU A 74 13.02 -1.81 8.23
C GLU A 74 11.60 -2.00 8.81
N GLY A 75 10.85 -3.01 8.33
CA GLY A 75 9.53 -3.37 8.84
C GLY A 75 8.37 -2.55 8.30
N LEU A 76 8.60 -1.72 7.26
CA LEU A 76 7.55 -0.93 6.63
C LEU A 76 6.65 -1.81 5.77
N THR A 77 5.35 -1.55 5.82
CA THR A 77 4.34 -2.27 5.03
C THR A 77 3.86 -1.44 3.84
N CYS A 78 3.14 -2.06 2.91
CA CYS A 78 2.63 -1.39 1.71
C CYS A 78 1.90 -0.08 2.02
N HIS A 79 1.09 -0.05 3.09
CA HIS A 79 0.25 1.10 3.44
C HIS A 79 1.00 2.24 4.14
N GLU A 80 2.28 2.04 4.54
CA GLU A 80 3.09 3.13 5.06
C GLU A 80 3.41 4.16 3.97
N CYS A 81 3.39 3.75 2.68
CA CYS A 81 3.49 4.66 1.54
C CYS A 81 2.17 4.70 0.74
N HIS A 82 1.48 3.58 0.55
CA HIS A 82 0.22 3.50 -0.19
C HIS A 82 -1.00 3.72 0.71
N ASP A 83 -1.07 4.86 1.40
CA ASP A 83 -2.23 5.20 2.26
C ASP A 83 -3.41 5.77 1.46
N GLU A 84 -4.06 4.89 0.70
CA GLU A 84 -5.25 5.24 -0.05
C GLU A 84 -6.53 5.16 0.80
N SER A 85 -7.46 6.06 0.50
CA SER A 85 -8.77 6.08 1.17
C SER A 85 -9.54 4.77 0.94
N LEU A 86 -10.43 4.40 1.88
CA LEU A 86 -11.30 3.23 1.71
C LEU A 86 -12.14 3.28 0.42
N GLY A 87 -12.53 4.50 -0.02
CA GLY A 87 -13.24 4.69 -1.28
C GLY A 87 -12.39 4.39 -2.51
N ALA A 88 -11.10 4.74 -2.49
CA ALA A 88 -10.15 4.42 -3.54
C ALA A 88 -9.91 2.90 -3.61
N LYS A 89 -9.62 2.26 -2.47
CA LYS A 89 -9.47 0.79 -2.35
C LYS A 89 -10.70 0.03 -2.86
N ALA A 90 -11.91 0.50 -2.53
CA ALA A 90 -13.15 -0.09 -3.04
C ALA A 90 -13.30 0.05 -4.57
N ARG A 91 -12.88 1.18 -5.14
CA ARG A 91 -12.89 1.43 -6.59
C ARG A 91 -11.89 0.54 -7.32
N GLU A 92 -10.70 0.34 -6.77
CA GLU A 92 -9.71 -0.60 -7.30
C GLU A 92 -10.22 -2.04 -7.28
N GLY A 93 -10.84 -2.47 -6.17
CA GLY A 93 -11.48 -3.77 -6.09
C GLY A 93 -12.58 -3.95 -7.13
N PHE A 94 -13.38 -2.91 -7.39
CA PHE A 94 -14.39 -2.93 -8.45
C PHE A 94 -13.74 -3.06 -9.83
N LYS A 95 -12.75 -2.22 -10.14
CA LYS A 95 -11.98 -2.28 -11.39
C LYS A 95 -11.38 -3.66 -11.63
N TYR A 96 -10.79 -4.26 -10.60
CA TYR A 96 -10.24 -5.62 -10.66
C TYR A 96 -11.30 -6.66 -11.03
N VAL A 97 -12.45 -6.64 -10.37
CA VAL A 97 -13.55 -7.59 -10.63
C VAL A 97 -14.14 -7.39 -12.03
N THR A 98 -14.21 -6.17 -12.53
CA THR A 98 -14.74 -5.87 -13.88
C THR A 98 -13.70 -6.03 -14.99
N GLY A 99 -12.42 -6.18 -14.65
CA GLY A 99 -11.33 -6.18 -15.65
C GLY A 99 -11.02 -4.80 -16.21
N ASP A 100 -11.42 -3.71 -15.54
CA ASP A 100 -11.22 -2.33 -15.97
C ASP A 100 -9.93 -1.74 -15.37
N TYR A 101 -8.80 -2.34 -15.74
CA TYR A 101 -7.46 -1.94 -15.32
C TYR A 101 -6.44 -2.18 -16.43
N GLU A 102 -5.26 -1.57 -16.29
CA GLU A 102 -4.16 -1.69 -17.24
C GLU A 102 -3.07 -2.62 -16.68
N GLU A 103 -2.37 -3.32 -17.58
CA GLU A 103 -1.19 -4.12 -17.27
C GLU A 103 -0.02 -3.68 -18.18
N PRO A 104 1.12 -3.22 -17.64
CA PRO A 104 1.41 -3.04 -16.21
C PRO A 104 0.56 -1.92 -15.58
N LEU A 105 0.42 -1.94 -14.24
CA LEU A 105 -0.24 -0.84 -13.53
C LEU A 105 0.54 0.46 -13.74
N GLN A 106 -0.21 1.55 -13.86
CA GLN A 106 0.38 2.89 -13.92
C GLN A 106 1.13 3.17 -12.61
N PRO A 107 2.39 3.65 -12.66
CA PRO A 107 3.12 4.07 -11.48
C PRO A 107 2.35 5.16 -10.74
N LEU A 108 2.39 5.11 -9.41
CA LEU A 108 1.95 6.23 -8.60
C LEU A 108 3.08 7.26 -8.54
N ASP A 109 2.67 8.52 -8.49
CA ASP A 109 3.58 9.63 -8.25
C ASP A 109 3.74 9.81 -6.74
N PHE A 110 4.98 9.90 -6.28
CA PHE A 110 5.33 10.19 -4.90
C PHE A 110 6.21 11.43 -4.88
N PRO A 111 5.65 12.60 -4.54
CA PRO A 111 6.44 13.81 -4.40
C PRO A 111 7.47 13.66 -3.28
N ARG A 112 8.53 14.44 -3.34
CA ARG A 112 9.63 14.43 -2.37
C ARG A 112 9.15 14.44 -0.92
N GLU A 113 8.12 15.23 -0.62
CA GLU A 113 7.61 15.41 0.75
C GLU A 113 7.17 14.10 1.39
N ASP A 114 6.59 13.17 0.62
CA ASP A 114 6.15 11.86 1.13
C ASP A 114 7.35 11.03 1.61
N CYS A 115 8.49 11.13 0.93
CA CYS A 115 9.72 10.47 1.36
C CYS A 115 10.31 11.12 2.62
N LEU A 116 10.24 12.45 2.70
CA LEU A 116 10.80 13.24 3.81
C LEU A 116 9.99 13.10 5.10
N GLU A 117 8.81 12.45 5.08
CA GLU A 117 8.13 12.05 6.32
C GLU A 117 9.00 11.14 7.20
N CYS A 118 9.89 10.35 6.59
CA CYS A 118 10.81 9.45 7.28
C CYS A 118 12.30 9.76 7.02
N HIS A 119 12.67 10.35 5.89
CA HIS A 119 14.06 10.54 5.46
C HIS A 119 14.68 11.90 5.85
N SER A 120 14.31 12.46 7.00
CA SER A 120 14.71 13.80 7.44
C SER A 120 14.30 14.91 6.46
N ASP A 121 14.71 16.15 6.70
CA ASP A 121 14.60 17.20 5.68
C ASP A 121 15.70 17.06 4.60
N PHE A 122 15.49 17.72 3.47
CA PHE A 122 16.37 17.57 2.31
C PHE A 122 17.79 18.14 2.54
N ASP A 123 17.96 19.10 3.45
CA ASP A 123 19.29 19.63 3.78
C ASP A 123 20.11 18.59 4.54
N GLU A 124 19.48 17.80 5.41
CA GLU A 124 20.12 16.65 6.05
C GLU A 124 20.47 15.55 5.05
N VAL A 125 19.61 15.29 4.05
CA VAL A 125 19.92 14.34 2.96
C VAL A 125 21.15 14.79 2.19
N ILE A 126 21.22 16.07 1.80
CA ILE A 126 22.39 16.67 1.15
C ILE A 126 23.64 16.48 2.00
N ALA A 127 23.57 16.83 3.29
CA ALA A 127 24.71 16.74 4.19
C ALA A 127 25.18 15.30 4.41
N SER A 128 24.26 14.33 4.48
CA SER A 128 24.57 12.91 4.67
C SER A 128 25.25 12.27 3.45
N THR A 129 25.06 12.86 2.27
CA THR A 129 25.58 12.37 0.98
C THR A 129 26.73 13.22 0.44
N ASP A 130 27.21 14.20 1.21
CA ASP A 130 28.45 14.92 0.91
C ASP A 130 29.66 14.08 1.35
N HIS A 131 30.22 13.34 0.40
CA HIS A 131 31.41 12.52 0.62
C HIS A 131 32.73 13.28 0.41
N GLY A 132 32.68 14.59 0.16
CA GLY A 132 33.83 15.40 -0.21
C GLY A 132 34.31 15.09 -1.63
N GLY A 133 34.43 16.12 -2.46
CA GLY A 133 34.78 15.96 -3.87
C GLY A 133 34.01 16.88 -4.81
N GLY A 134 32.96 17.56 -4.30
CA GLY A 134 32.17 18.54 -5.05
C GLY A 134 31.08 17.93 -5.94
N GLU A 135 30.97 16.60 -5.96
CA GLU A 135 29.89 15.87 -6.64
C GLU A 135 28.93 15.32 -5.59
N ASN A 136 27.70 15.83 -5.57
CA ASN A 136 26.62 15.31 -4.72
C ASN A 136 25.32 15.24 -5.55
N PRO A 137 24.74 14.05 -5.79
CA PRO A 137 23.53 13.92 -6.59
C PRO A 137 22.30 14.61 -5.96
N HIS A 138 22.32 14.86 -4.64
CA HIS A 138 21.24 15.55 -3.93
C HIS A 138 21.42 17.07 -3.86
N ASP A 139 22.60 17.62 -4.21
CA ASP A 139 22.84 19.07 -4.33
C ASP A 139 23.11 19.47 -5.78
N SER A 140 22.11 19.22 -6.64
CA SER A 140 22.22 19.55 -8.07
C SER A 140 22.29 21.07 -8.30
N PRO A 141 23.24 21.56 -9.11
CA PRO A 141 23.29 22.97 -9.49
C PRO A 141 22.22 23.35 -10.53
N HIS A 142 21.57 22.37 -11.17
CA HIS A 142 20.58 22.59 -12.22
C HIS A 142 19.14 22.45 -11.73
N TRP A 143 18.89 21.43 -10.90
CA TRP A 143 17.53 21.02 -10.54
C TRP A 143 17.45 20.70 -9.05
N LYS A 144 17.09 21.71 -8.25
CA LYS A 144 17.01 21.58 -6.79
C LYS A 144 15.71 20.96 -6.28
N ASP A 145 14.69 20.89 -7.14
CA ASP A 145 13.33 20.48 -6.80
C ASP A 145 12.94 19.14 -7.46
N MET A 146 13.92 18.26 -7.75
CA MET A 146 13.65 16.91 -8.27
C MET A 146 13.06 15.99 -7.18
N ASP A 147 11.99 15.27 -7.50
CA ASP A 147 11.46 14.22 -6.63
C ASP A 147 12.43 13.05 -6.52
N CYS A 148 12.42 12.38 -5.36
CA CYS A 148 13.28 11.21 -5.09
C CYS A 148 13.07 10.13 -6.16
N THR A 149 11.82 9.95 -6.58
CA THR A 149 11.36 8.97 -7.58
C THR A 149 11.92 9.16 -8.98
N MET A 150 12.51 10.32 -9.29
CA MET A 150 13.18 10.56 -10.56
C MET A 150 14.42 9.66 -10.75
N CYS A 151 15.05 9.28 -9.63
CA CYS A 151 16.23 8.42 -9.59
C CYS A 151 15.96 7.11 -8.85
N HIS A 152 15.29 7.19 -7.69
CA HIS A 152 15.04 6.05 -6.81
C HIS A 152 13.74 5.34 -7.21
N SER A 153 13.84 4.08 -7.60
CA SER A 153 12.69 3.26 -7.96
C SER A 153 12.37 2.26 -6.85
N MET A 154 11.14 2.32 -6.31
CA MET A 154 10.72 1.42 -5.23
C MET A 154 10.58 -0.03 -5.73
N HIS A 155 9.87 -0.22 -6.85
CA HIS A 155 9.48 -1.54 -7.35
C HIS A 155 10.24 -1.94 -8.63
N GLY A 156 11.38 -1.31 -8.90
CA GLY A 156 12.23 -1.61 -10.05
C GLY A 156 13.64 -1.08 -9.83
N GLN A 157 14.50 -1.26 -10.82
CA GLN A 157 15.87 -0.77 -10.74
C GLN A 157 15.89 0.76 -10.78
N SER A 158 16.62 1.35 -9.84
CA SER A 158 16.90 2.78 -9.76
C SER A 158 17.82 3.22 -10.90
N GLN A 159 17.86 4.52 -11.18
CA GLN A 159 18.69 5.09 -12.23
C GLN A 159 19.31 6.40 -11.75
N VAL A 160 20.53 6.69 -12.16
CA VAL A 160 21.13 8.00 -11.89
C VAL A 160 20.71 8.94 -13.02
N TYR A 161 19.65 9.72 -12.85
CA TYR A 161 19.12 10.58 -13.93
C TYR A 161 20.20 11.46 -14.61
N CYS A 162 21.14 11.96 -13.81
CA CYS A 162 22.24 12.80 -14.27
C CYS A 162 23.20 12.09 -15.25
N THR A 163 23.32 10.76 -15.22
CA THR A 163 24.23 10.02 -16.12
C THR A 163 23.76 9.99 -17.58
N GLN A 164 22.55 10.48 -17.86
CA GLN A 164 22.10 10.73 -19.22
C GLN A 164 22.95 11.79 -19.95
N CYS A 165 23.61 12.67 -19.18
CA CYS A 165 24.44 13.76 -19.71
C CYS A 165 25.86 13.80 -19.11
N HIS A 166 26.05 13.28 -17.90
CA HIS A 166 27.31 13.31 -17.16
C HIS A 166 27.89 11.90 -17.00
N ASP A 167 29.21 11.78 -16.83
CA ASP A 167 29.84 10.52 -16.45
C ASP A 167 30.43 10.69 -15.05
N PHE A 168 29.92 9.91 -14.09
CA PHE A 168 30.34 9.94 -12.70
C PHE A 168 31.01 8.62 -12.32
N GLU A 169 32.24 8.67 -11.79
CA GLU A 169 32.95 7.46 -11.38
C GLU A 169 32.26 6.73 -10.23
N TRP A 170 31.59 7.45 -9.32
CA TRP A 170 30.85 6.82 -8.23
C TRP A 170 29.63 6.04 -8.72
N ALA A 171 28.99 6.47 -9.82
CA ALA A 171 27.80 5.79 -10.36
C ALA A 171 28.14 4.39 -10.90
N LYS A 172 29.39 4.16 -11.32
CA LYS A 172 29.90 2.87 -11.81
C LYS A 172 30.08 1.83 -10.69
N ASN A 173 29.94 2.24 -9.43
CA ASN A 173 30.17 1.41 -8.25
C ASN A 173 28.90 1.21 -7.40
N LEU A 174 27.72 1.50 -7.98
CA LEU A 174 26.44 1.25 -7.32
C LEU A 174 26.13 -0.26 -7.28
N ASP A 175 25.27 -0.64 -6.35
CA ASP A 175 24.83 -2.03 -6.20
C ASP A 175 23.80 -2.42 -7.27
N GLU A 176 23.35 -3.68 -7.23
CA GLU A 176 22.44 -4.29 -8.20
C GLU A 176 21.02 -3.69 -8.22
N ASN A 177 20.65 -2.82 -7.27
CA ASN A 177 19.41 -2.06 -7.32
C ASN A 177 19.45 -0.99 -8.43
N TRP A 178 20.62 -0.63 -8.95
CA TRP A 178 20.79 0.44 -9.92
C TRP A 178 21.02 -0.10 -11.33
N ASN A 179 20.48 0.62 -12.32
CA ASN A 179 20.78 0.40 -13.73
C ASN A 179 22.12 1.05 -14.09
N ASP A 180 22.90 0.32 -14.88
CA ASP A 180 24.13 0.79 -15.54
C ASP A 180 23.87 1.87 -16.61
#